data_AF-A0A2M8NNX7-F1
#
_entry.id   AF-A0A2M8NNX7-F1
#
_cell.length_a   1.000
_cell.length_b   1.000
_cell.length_c   1.000
_cell.angle_alpha   90.00
_cell.angle_beta   90.00
_cell.angle_gamma   90.00
#
_symmetry.space_group_name_H-M   'P 1'
#
loop_
_entity.id
_entity.type
_entity.pdbx_description
1 polymer ?
#
loop_
_entity_poly.entity_id
_entity_poly.type
_entity_poly.pdbx_seq_one_letter_code
_entity_poly.pdbx_strand_id
1 'polypeptide(L)'
;MYPTTGQASAKRHYAYYRRVVSSILLDTVIFIASYGITFSARAATSRLIADESIGPILLNTLMMIVMLYLFGVYQRMWTRTSGYEARIIIYAFILNTLIFGTFNTLFEPRPLPNSVVLVGNLLALGAMIAVRYRSRLISGVEWRWQVLWRGEIPKSKTRVLIVGAGESGQALAWRLRHRFANQEYVIVGFIDDDPDKQDMYIEGARVLGTRRDITRIVETYRIDLIIAAMHNVSSADFREIIAECEKTKALIKVVPDVLDAVQNRNHAVLLRDVQIEDLIGRSVISRQEGIDLSLVSNRIVLVTGAAGSIGSELSRQVMQTNPKQVILLDNNESGLHDL
;
A
#
# COMPACT_ATOMS: atom_id res chain seq x y z
N MET A 1 -12.29 -28.60 4.44
CA MET A 1 -11.03 -29.16 4.96
C MET A 1 -10.04 -28.00 5.14
N TYR A 2 -9.93 -27.44 6.35
CA TYR A 2 -9.09 -26.27 6.62
C TYR A 2 -7.61 -26.68 6.68
N PRO A 3 -6.68 -25.94 6.05
CA PRO A 3 -5.27 -26.26 6.13
C PRO A 3 -4.78 -26.02 7.56
N THR A 4 -4.17 -27.05 8.14
CA THR A 4 -3.55 -26.99 9.46
C THR A 4 -2.48 -25.88 9.49
N THR A 5 -2.34 -25.22 10.64
CA THR A 5 -1.44 -24.08 10.89
C THR A 5 0.02 -24.31 10.43
N GLY A 6 0.48 -25.56 10.35
CA GLY A 6 1.77 -25.94 9.78
C GLY A 6 1.91 -25.71 8.26
N GLN A 7 0.85 -25.93 7.47
CA GLN A 7 0.89 -25.74 6.01
C GLN A 7 1.00 -24.26 5.61
N ALA A 8 0.43 -23.36 6.41
CA ALA A 8 0.52 -21.91 6.21
C ALA A 8 1.93 -21.38 6.52
N SER A 9 2.61 -21.93 7.53
CA SER A 9 3.99 -21.58 7.88
C SER A 9 4.99 -22.06 6.82
N ALA A 10 4.84 -23.30 6.33
CA ALA A 10 5.69 -23.87 5.29
C ALA A 10 5.58 -23.10 3.96
N LYS A 11 4.36 -22.71 3.55
CA LYS A 11 4.14 -21.88 2.34
C LYS A 11 4.79 -20.49 2.45
N ARG A 12 4.80 -19.87 3.63
CA ARG A 12 5.46 -18.57 3.86
C ARG A 12 6.98 -18.68 3.79
N HIS A 13 7.57 -19.70 4.39
CA HIS A 13 9.00 -19.96 4.29
C HIS A 13 9.44 -20.23 2.85
N TYR A 14 8.70 -21.09 2.14
CA TYR A 14 8.99 -21.38 0.73
C TYR A 14 8.93 -20.12 -0.16
N ALA A 15 7.92 -19.26 0.04
CA ALA A 15 7.81 -18.01 -0.70
C ALA A 15 8.96 -17.03 -0.42
N TYR A 16 9.43 -16.98 0.83
CA TYR A 16 10.60 -16.19 1.23
C TYR A 16 11.88 -16.70 0.56
N TYR A 17 12.19 -18.00 0.68
CA TYR A 17 13.39 -18.59 0.07
C TYR A 17 13.39 -18.45 -1.44
N ARG A 18 12.27 -18.71 -2.12
CA ARG A 18 12.15 -18.55 -3.57
C ARG A 18 12.46 -17.12 -4.02
N ARG A 19 12.05 -16.12 -3.24
CA ARG A 19 12.33 -14.70 -3.53
C ARG A 19 13.79 -14.33 -3.30
N VAL A 20 14.40 -14.83 -2.23
CA VAL A 20 15.82 -14.57 -1.95
C VAL A 20 16.69 -15.19 -3.04
N VAL A 21 16.42 -16.45 -3.39
CA VAL A 21 17.14 -17.17 -4.45
C VAL A 21 16.98 -16.45 -5.80
N SER A 22 15.77 -16.04 -6.19
CA SER A 22 15.57 -15.32 -7.44
C SER A 22 16.28 -13.96 -7.47
N SER A 23 16.40 -13.29 -6.33
CA SER A 23 17.12 -12.02 -6.20
C SER A 23 18.64 -12.20 -6.32
N ILE A 24 19.19 -13.25 -5.71
CA ILE A 24 20.62 -13.59 -5.81
C ILE A 24 20.98 -13.96 -7.26
N LEU A 25 20.15 -14.78 -7.92
CA LEU A 25 20.35 -15.15 -9.32
C LEU A 25 20.37 -13.92 -10.23
N LEU A 26 19.40 -13.02 -10.05
CA LEU A 26 19.33 -11.79 -10.83
C LEU A 26 20.55 -10.89 -10.62
N ASP A 27 21.00 -10.68 -9.38
CA ASP A 27 22.21 -9.88 -9.13
C ASP A 27 23.47 -10.53 -9.72
N THR A 28 23.57 -11.86 -9.64
CA THR A 28 24.69 -12.62 -10.23
C THR A 28 24.77 -12.38 -11.74
N VAL A 29 23.62 -12.46 -12.43
CA VAL A 29 23.53 -12.19 -13.88
C VAL A 29 23.93 -10.74 -14.20
N ILE A 30 23.45 -9.76 -13.41
CA ILE A 30 23.81 -8.35 -13.60
C ILE A 30 25.32 -8.14 -13.48
N PHE A 31 25.94 -8.78 -12.48
CA PHE A 31 27.36 -8.61 -12.22
C PHE A 31 28.22 -9.24 -13.32
N ILE A 32 27.91 -10.47 -13.70
CA ILE A 32 28.60 -11.18 -14.79
C ILE A 32 28.44 -10.41 -16.11
N ALA A 33 27.23 -9.93 -16.43
CA ALA A 33 27.00 -9.15 -17.64
C ALA A 33 27.80 -7.83 -17.63
N SER A 34 27.84 -7.12 -16.50
CA SER A 34 28.56 -5.85 -16.38
C SER A 34 30.07 -6.02 -16.54
N TYR A 35 30.63 -7.08 -15.93
CA TYR A 35 32.05 -7.41 -16.10
C TYR A 35 32.35 -7.94 -17.49
N GLY A 36 31.45 -8.73 -18.11
CA GLY A 36 31.58 -9.18 -19.49
C GLY A 36 31.63 -8.01 -20.48
N ILE A 37 30.77 -7.01 -20.32
CA ILE A 37 30.77 -5.78 -21.14
C ILE A 37 32.07 -5.01 -20.93
N THR A 38 32.46 -4.77 -19.68
CA THR A 38 33.66 -3.99 -19.36
C THR A 38 34.92 -4.68 -19.86
N PHE A 39 35.01 -5.99 -19.68
CA PHE A 39 36.14 -6.79 -20.15
C PHE A 39 36.21 -6.81 -21.67
N SER A 40 35.08 -7.01 -22.37
CA SER A 40 35.04 -7.02 -23.84
C SER A 40 35.48 -5.67 -24.43
N ALA A 41 34.99 -4.56 -23.85
CA ALA A 41 35.41 -3.22 -24.25
C ALA A 41 36.91 -3.01 -24.03
N ARG A 42 37.48 -3.50 -22.92
CA ARG A 42 38.90 -3.36 -22.62
C ARG A 42 39.78 -4.29 -23.47
N ALA A 43 39.32 -5.51 -23.72
CA ALA A 43 40.02 -6.50 -24.54
C ALA A 43 40.17 -6.01 -25.98
N ALA A 44 39.14 -5.35 -26.52
CA ALA A 44 39.18 -4.69 -27.83
C ALA A 44 40.28 -3.63 -27.94
N THR A 45 40.60 -2.92 -26.86
CA THR A 45 41.64 -1.88 -26.85
C THR A 45 43.03 -2.40 -26.46
N SER A 46 43.14 -3.54 -25.76
CA SER A 46 44.40 -3.91 -25.08
C SER A 46 44.88 -5.36 -25.19
N ARG A 47 44.36 -6.18 -26.12
CA ARG A 47 44.80 -7.59 -26.31
C ARG A 47 44.90 -8.37 -24.98
N LEU A 48 43.84 -8.30 -24.16
CA LEU A 48 43.73 -9.10 -22.94
C LEU A 48 43.36 -10.55 -23.28
N ILE A 49 43.97 -11.51 -22.59
CA ILE A 49 43.65 -12.94 -22.72
C ILE A 49 42.43 -13.25 -21.83
N ALA A 50 41.36 -13.79 -22.44
CA ALA A 50 40.08 -13.99 -21.76
C ALA A 50 40.13 -15.07 -20.67
N ASP A 51 40.88 -16.16 -20.88
CA ASP A 51 40.82 -17.35 -20.04
C ASP A 51 41.35 -17.12 -18.61
N GLU A 52 42.39 -16.30 -18.43
CA GLU A 52 42.95 -16.00 -17.10
C GLU A 52 42.07 -15.05 -16.27
N SER A 53 41.14 -14.33 -16.92
CA SER A 53 40.32 -13.29 -16.28
C SER A 53 38.99 -13.83 -15.69
N ILE A 54 38.56 -15.03 -16.08
CA ILE A 54 37.28 -15.61 -15.65
C ILE A 54 37.28 -15.89 -14.14
N GLY A 55 38.33 -16.53 -13.63
CA GLY A 55 38.45 -16.86 -12.20
C GLY A 55 38.33 -15.63 -11.28
N PRO A 56 39.12 -14.56 -11.51
CA PRO A 56 39.02 -13.31 -10.76
C PRO A 56 37.65 -12.64 -10.83
N ILE A 57 36.96 -12.69 -11.99
CA ILE A 57 35.61 -12.12 -12.14
C ILE A 57 34.60 -12.93 -11.31
N LEU A 58 34.67 -14.26 -11.32
CA LEU A 58 33.82 -15.12 -10.50
C LEU A 58 34.07 -14.89 -9.00
N LEU A 59 35.33 -14.76 -8.59
CA LEU A 59 35.69 -14.45 -7.21
C LEU A 59 35.12 -13.10 -6.76
N ASN A 60 35.27 -12.04 -7.58
CA ASN A 60 34.69 -10.73 -7.27
C ASN A 60 33.16 -10.77 -7.20
N THR A 61 32.52 -11.55 -8.09
CA THR A 61 31.06 -11.75 -8.09
C THR A 61 30.62 -12.42 -6.78
N LEU A 62 31.32 -13.46 -6.36
CA LEU A 62 31.03 -14.16 -5.10
C LEU A 62 31.20 -13.21 -3.91
N MET A 63 32.30 -12.45 -3.85
CA MET A 63 32.53 -11.45 -2.81
C MET A 63 31.42 -10.40 -2.77
N MET A 64 30.95 -9.93 -3.93
CA MET A 64 29.84 -8.99 -4.00
C MET A 64 28.56 -9.59 -3.44
N ILE A 65 28.19 -10.83 -3.82
CA ILE A 65 26.98 -11.49 -3.30
C ILE A 65 27.07 -11.64 -1.77
N VAL A 66 28.24 -12.00 -1.25
CA VAL A 66 28.48 -12.08 0.20
C VAL A 66 28.32 -10.70 0.84
N MET A 67 28.89 -9.64 0.27
CA MET A 67 28.72 -8.27 0.78
C MET A 67 27.25 -7.85 0.78
N LEU A 68 26.51 -8.11 -0.29
CA LEU A 68 25.08 -7.80 -0.36
C LEU A 68 24.27 -8.60 0.68
N TYR A 69 24.65 -9.84 0.95
CA TYR A 69 24.05 -10.65 2.01
C TYR A 69 24.34 -10.08 3.40
N LEU A 70 25.60 -9.75 3.71
CA LEU A 70 26.03 -9.17 4.99
C LEU A 70 25.36 -7.83 5.28
N PHE A 71 25.20 -6.98 4.26
CA PHE A 71 24.48 -5.72 4.38
C PHE A 71 22.94 -5.89 4.43
N GLY A 72 22.45 -7.13 4.38
CA GLY A 72 21.03 -7.47 4.52
C GLY A 72 20.17 -7.10 3.31
N VAL A 73 20.77 -6.93 2.13
CA VAL A 73 20.07 -6.51 0.89
C VAL A 73 19.00 -7.51 0.49
N TYR A 74 19.24 -8.81 0.68
CA TYR A 74 18.29 -9.88 0.33
C TYR A 74 17.18 -10.10 1.35
N GLN A 75 17.38 -9.65 2.59
CA GLN A 75 16.39 -9.79 3.67
C GLN A 75 15.36 -8.65 3.64
N ARG A 76 15.65 -7.55 2.93
CA ARG A 76 14.80 -6.36 2.83
C ARG A 76 13.74 -6.52 1.74
N MET A 77 12.51 -6.11 2.04
CA MET A 77 11.42 -6.10 1.07
C MET A 77 11.47 -4.85 0.18
N TRP A 78 12.01 -5.02 -1.03
CA TRP A 78 12.14 -4.01 -2.11
C TRP A 78 10.84 -3.35 -2.59
N THR A 79 9.69 -3.76 -2.07
CA THR A 79 8.40 -3.13 -2.39
C THR A 79 8.16 -1.86 -1.58
N ARG A 80 8.93 -1.58 -0.51
CA ARG A 80 8.66 -0.53 0.52
C ARG A 80 9.87 0.37 0.85
N THR A 81 10.65 0.79 -0.14
CA THR A 81 12.00 1.30 0.09
C THR A 81 12.15 2.81 -0.05
N SER A 82 12.60 3.49 1.01
CA SER A 82 13.09 4.88 0.98
C SER A 82 14.52 4.95 0.39
N GLY A 83 14.99 6.15 0.00
CA GLY A 83 16.37 6.35 -0.51
C GLY A 83 17.49 5.91 0.44
N TYR A 84 17.16 5.53 1.68
CA TYR A 84 18.08 4.93 2.65
C TYR A 84 18.67 3.60 2.17
N GLU A 85 17.93 2.75 1.45
CA GLU A 85 18.45 1.43 1.03
C GLU A 85 19.41 1.52 -0.16
N ALA A 86 19.33 2.57 -0.98
CA ALA A 86 20.32 2.83 -2.02
C ALA A 86 21.70 3.06 -1.41
N ARG A 87 21.77 3.75 -0.26
CA ARG A 87 23.03 3.97 0.47
C ARG A 87 23.66 2.66 0.93
N ILE A 88 22.85 1.69 1.38
CA ILE A 88 23.33 0.37 1.79
C ILE A 88 24.01 -0.36 0.61
N ILE A 89 23.40 -0.34 -0.58
CA ILE A 89 24.00 -0.92 -1.79
C ILE A 89 25.29 -0.18 -2.14
N ILE A 90 25.27 1.16 -2.13
CA ILE A 90 26.46 1.98 -2.45
C ILE A 90 27.61 1.64 -1.48
N TYR A 91 27.34 1.55 -0.18
CA TYR A 91 28.36 1.17 0.80
C TYR A 91 28.88 -0.26 0.60
N ALA A 92 28.01 -1.22 0.29
CA ALA A 92 28.43 -2.58 -0.05
C ALA A 92 29.33 -2.60 -1.30
N PHE A 93 29.01 -1.81 -2.33
CA PHE A 93 29.83 -1.68 -3.53
C PHE A 93 31.17 -1.01 -3.28
N ILE A 94 31.20 0.08 -2.52
CA ILE A 94 32.44 0.78 -2.15
C ILE A 94 33.35 -0.18 -1.38
N LEU A 95 32.80 -0.85 -0.35
CA LEU A 95 33.57 -1.78 0.47
C LEU A 95 34.08 -2.97 -0.34
N ASN A 96 33.24 -3.56 -1.20
CA ASN A 96 33.67 -4.63 -2.11
C ASN A 96 34.77 -4.15 -3.07
N THR A 97 34.64 -2.96 -3.65
CA THR A 97 35.62 -2.38 -4.57
C THR A 97 36.95 -2.13 -3.89
N LEU A 98 36.95 -1.64 -2.65
CA LEU A 98 38.16 -1.44 -1.86
C LEU A 98 38.83 -2.78 -1.53
N ILE A 99 38.08 -3.74 -0.99
CA ILE A 99 38.63 -5.04 -0.59
C ILE A 99 39.17 -5.80 -1.80
N PHE A 100 38.37 -5.94 -2.87
CA PHE A 100 38.79 -6.64 -4.08
C PHE A 100 39.89 -5.88 -4.83
N GLY A 101 39.82 -4.54 -4.86
CA GLY A 101 40.84 -3.70 -5.47
C GLY A 101 42.21 -3.85 -4.79
N THR A 102 42.24 -3.83 -3.45
CA THR A 102 43.45 -4.10 -2.68
C THR A 102 43.94 -5.52 -2.90
N PHE A 103 43.07 -6.53 -2.81
CA PHE A 103 43.41 -7.92 -3.12
C PHE A 103 44.05 -8.06 -4.50
N ASN A 104 43.47 -7.44 -5.53
CA ASN A 104 43.98 -7.49 -6.91
C ASN A 104 45.37 -6.86 -7.08
N THR A 105 45.73 -5.87 -6.24
CA THR A 105 47.08 -5.26 -6.26
C THR A 105 48.15 -6.05 -5.53
N LEU A 106 47.77 -7.04 -4.70
CA LEU A 106 48.71 -7.86 -3.94
C LEU A 106 49.30 -9.04 -4.74
N PHE A 107 48.80 -9.31 -5.95
CA PHE A 107 49.29 -10.37 -6.84
C PHE A 107 50.00 -9.79 -8.06
N GLU A 108 51.14 -10.38 -8.42
CA GLU A 108 51.89 -10.09 -9.65
C GLU A 108 52.07 -11.39 -10.47
N PRO A 109 51.66 -11.43 -11.76
CA PRO A 109 50.95 -10.40 -12.51
C PRO A 109 49.53 -10.17 -11.97
N ARG A 110 49.01 -8.96 -12.20
CA ARG A 110 47.69 -8.58 -11.67
C ARG A 110 46.58 -9.41 -12.34
N PRO A 111 45.69 -10.06 -11.56
CA PRO A 111 44.62 -10.87 -12.12
C PRO A 111 43.63 -10.09 -13.00
N LEU A 112 43.34 -8.84 -12.63
CA LEU A 112 42.50 -7.94 -13.44
C LEU A 112 43.13 -6.54 -13.54
N PRO A 113 42.98 -5.83 -14.66
CA PRO A 113 43.33 -4.41 -14.72
C PRO A 113 42.44 -3.58 -13.79
N ASN A 114 43.02 -2.61 -13.05
CA ASN A 114 42.26 -1.75 -12.13
C ASN A 114 41.11 -0.99 -12.83
N SER A 115 41.27 -0.67 -14.12
CA SER A 115 40.19 -0.06 -14.92
C SER A 115 38.98 -0.99 -15.06
N VAL A 116 39.19 -2.31 -15.21
CA VAL A 116 38.10 -3.30 -15.34
C VAL A 116 37.41 -3.46 -14.00
N VAL A 117 38.16 -3.48 -12.89
CA VAL A 117 37.60 -3.55 -11.54
C VAL A 117 36.72 -2.33 -11.24
N LEU A 118 37.23 -1.12 -11.51
CA LEU A 118 36.51 0.11 -11.21
C LEU A 118 35.28 0.30 -12.12
N VAL A 119 35.46 0.21 -13.44
CA VAL A 119 34.37 0.43 -14.41
C VAL A 119 33.33 -0.69 -14.30
N GLY A 120 33.77 -1.93 -14.10
CA GLY A 120 32.87 -3.08 -13.93
C GLY A 120 31.97 -2.95 -12.70
N ASN A 121 32.54 -2.54 -11.56
CA ASN A 121 31.76 -2.28 -10.34
C ASN A 121 30.81 -1.09 -10.50
N LEU A 122 31.24 -0.01 -11.17
CA LEU A 122 30.37 1.16 -11.43
C LEU A 122 29.20 0.79 -12.36
N LEU A 123 29.46 0.03 -13.43
CA LEU A 123 28.43 -0.43 -14.35
C LEU A 123 27.45 -1.37 -13.66
N ALA A 124 27.96 -2.32 -12.86
CA ALA A 124 27.14 -3.23 -12.07
C ALA A 124 26.29 -2.49 -11.02
N LEU A 125 26.83 -1.46 -10.36
CA LEU A 125 26.07 -0.62 -9.43
C LEU A 125 24.92 0.08 -10.14
N GLY A 126 25.19 0.71 -11.29
CA GLY A 126 24.20 1.40 -12.09
C GLY A 126 23.09 0.44 -12.58
N ALA A 127 23.47 -0.71 -13.12
CA ALA A 127 22.54 -1.74 -13.58
C ALA A 127 21.70 -2.31 -12.42
N MET A 128 22.31 -2.57 -11.26
CA MET A 128 21.62 -3.09 -10.08
C MET A 128 20.61 -2.09 -9.52
N ILE A 129 20.99 -0.81 -9.42
CA ILE A 129 20.06 0.27 -9.05
C ILE A 129 18.94 0.35 -10.09
N ALA A 130 19.25 0.32 -11.39
CA ALA A 130 18.25 0.40 -12.44
C ALA A 130 17.24 -0.76 -12.37
N VAL A 131 17.69 -2.00 -12.21
CA VAL A 131 16.82 -3.18 -12.17
C VAL A 131 16.02 -3.28 -10.88
N ARG A 132 16.59 -2.86 -9.74
CA ARG A 132 15.91 -2.91 -8.42
C ARG A 132 14.97 -1.74 -8.19
N TYR A 133 15.27 -0.57 -8.74
CA TYR A 133 14.39 0.60 -8.75
C TYR A 133 13.58 0.71 -10.05
N ARG A 134 13.53 -0.34 -10.88
CA ARG A 134 12.83 -0.32 -12.18
C ARG A 134 11.38 0.12 -12.07
N SER A 135 10.66 -0.31 -11.03
CA SER A 135 9.28 0.13 -10.80
C SER A 135 9.20 1.63 -10.54
N ARG A 136 10.17 2.20 -9.81
CA ARG A 136 10.26 3.65 -9.54
C ARG A 136 10.78 4.45 -10.73
N LEU A 137 11.66 3.87 -11.54
CA LEU A 137 12.19 4.50 -12.76
C LEU A 137 11.14 4.51 -13.86
N ILE A 138 10.38 3.43 -14.04
CA ILE A 138 9.27 3.37 -15.00
C ILE A 138 8.14 4.31 -14.57
N SER A 139 7.70 4.27 -13.30
CA SER A 139 6.73 5.24 -12.78
C SER A 139 7.27 6.68 -12.80
N GLY A 140 8.58 6.89 -12.64
CA GLY A 140 9.23 8.20 -12.70
C GLY A 140 9.43 8.75 -14.12
N VAL A 141 9.55 7.87 -15.11
CA VAL A 141 9.62 8.20 -16.54
C VAL A 141 8.21 8.44 -17.08
N GLU A 142 7.22 7.62 -16.72
CA GLU A 142 5.79 7.88 -16.97
C GLU A 142 5.38 9.24 -16.38
N TRP A 143 5.81 9.54 -15.15
CA TRP A 143 5.64 10.84 -14.50
C TRP A 143 6.27 11.99 -15.31
N ARG A 144 7.52 11.88 -15.77
CA ARG A 144 8.17 12.93 -16.59
C ARG A 144 7.55 13.09 -17.97
N TRP A 145 7.11 11.99 -18.59
CA TRP A 145 6.45 12.02 -19.90
C TRP A 145 5.06 12.65 -19.82
N GLN A 146 4.31 12.41 -18.73
CA GLN A 146 3.03 13.08 -18.44
C GLN A 146 3.21 14.57 -18.11
N VAL A 147 4.27 14.95 -17.38
CA VAL A 147 4.58 16.35 -17.06
C VAL A 147 5.01 17.16 -18.30
N LEU A 148 5.83 16.58 -19.19
CA LEU A 148 6.34 17.27 -20.39
C LEU A 148 5.33 17.34 -21.55
N TRP A 149 4.46 16.33 -21.72
CA TRP A 149 3.50 16.29 -22.84
C TRP A 149 2.04 16.53 -22.46
N ARG A 150 1.64 16.30 -21.19
CA ARG A 150 0.24 16.45 -20.73
C ARG A 150 0.06 17.47 -19.61
N GLY A 151 1.14 18.10 -19.11
CA GLY A 151 1.05 19.11 -18.05
C GLY A 151 0.56 18.57 -16.70
N GLU A 152 0.52 17.25 -16.53
CA GLU A 152 0.01 16.60 -15.32
C GLU A 152 1.17 16.26 -14.37
N ILE A 153 1.35 17.06 -13.32
CA ILE A 153 2.18 16.75 -12.14
C ILE A 153 1.22 16.17 -11.10
N PRO A 154 1.41 14.96 -10.50
CA PRO A 154 2.16 14.81 -9.22
C PRO A 154 2.69 13.37 -8.89
N LYS A 155 3.50 13.03 -7.85
CA LYS A 155 3.49 13.26 -6.38
C LYS A 155 4.87 12.89 -5.75
N SER A 156 5.56 13.58 -4.82
CA SER A 156 5.22 14.21 -3.53
C SER A 156 4.25 13.38 -2.71
N LYS A 157 4.69 12.81 -1.57
CA LYS A 157 3.84 12.05 -0.64
C LYS A 157 2.44 12.68 -0.56
N THR A 158 1.39 11.90 -0.84
CA THR A 158 0.00 12.38 -0.85
C THR A 158 -0.35 12.86 0.56
N ARG A 159 -0.52 14.17 0.72
CA ARG A 159 -0.91 14.79 1.99
C ARG A 159 -2.41 14.60 2.18
N VAL A 160 -2.77 13.88 3.23
CA VAL A 160 -4.14 13.45 3.50
C VAL A 160 -4.73 14.25 4.65
N LEU A 161 -5.94 14.77 4.42
CA LEU A 161 -6.83 15.29 5.45
C LEU A 161 -7.97 14.28 5.66
N ILE A 162 -8.21 13.87 6.90
CA ILE A 162 -9.31 12.95 7.21
C ILE A 162 -10.45 13.77 7.83
N VAL A 163 -11.65 13.67 7.25
CA VAL A 163 -12.85 14.33 7.80
C VAL A 163 -13.67 13.30 8.57
N GLY A 164 -13.90 13.58 9.85
CA GLY A 164 -14.39 12.65 10.86
C GLY A 164 -13.25 12.06 11.68
N ALA A 165 -13.18 12.43 12.96
CA ALA A 165 -12.17 11.96 13.91
C ALA A 165 -12.72 10.92 14.91
N GLY A 166 -13.94 10.42 14.66
CA GLY A 166 -14.53 9.28 15.35
C GLY A 166 -13.88 7.93 15.00
N GLU A 167 -14.51 6.83 15.43
CA GLU A 167 -13.95 5.48 15.34
C GLU A 167 -13.47 5.09 13.95
N SER A 168 -14.24 5.41 12.92
CA SER A 168 -13.85 5.05 11.55
C SER A 168 -12.71 5.89 10.99
N GLY A 169 -12.62 7.17 11.37
CA GLY A 169 -11.49 8.03 11.03
C GLY A 169 -10.21 7.53 11.70
N GLN A 170 -10.32 7.09 12.96
CA GLN A 170 -9.23 6.46 13.71
C GLN A 170 -8.79 5.14 13.06
N ALA A 171 -9.75 4.26 12.76
CA ALA A 171 -9.48 2.98 12.09
C ALA A 171 -8.84 3.17 10.72
N LEU A 172 -9.30 4.16 9.93
CA LEU A 172 -8.69 4.54 8.67
C LEU A 172 -7.25 5.02 8.87
N ALA A 173 -7.03 5.95 9.79
CA ALA A 173 -5.70 6.50 10.05
C ALA A 173 -4.72 5.40 10.49
N TRP A 174 -5.17 4.52 11.38
CA TRP A 174 -4.40 3.35 11.80
C TRP A 174 -4.09 2.44 10.60
N ARG A 175 -5.06 2.15 9.73
CA ARG A 175 -4.85 1.32 8.53
C ARG A 175 -3.90 2.00 7.53
N LEU A 176 -4.03 3.29 7.28
CA LEU A 176 -3.17 4.04 6.37
C LEU A 176 -1.72 4.02 6.86
N ARG A 177 -1.50 4.13 8.17
CA ARG A 177 -0.18 4.06 8.80
C ARG A 177 0.41 2.66 8.81
N HIS A 178 -0.38 1.64 9.14
CA HIS A 178 0.13 0.30 9.45
C HIS A 178 -0.02 -0.71 8.30
N ARG A 179 -1.10 -0.66 7.51
CA ARG A 179 -1.34 -1.60 6.40
C ARG A 179 -0.90 -1.04 5.05
N PHE A 180 -1.14 0.25 4.81
CA PHE A 180 -0.82 0.94 3.55
C PHE A 180 0.52 1.66 3.56
N ALA A 181 1.48 1.23 4.38
CA ALA A 181 2.83 1.81 4.45
C ALA A 181 3.64 1.76 3.12
N ASN A 182 3.03 1.34 2.01
CA ASN A 182 3.55 1.41 0.65
C ASN A 182 2.92 2.47 -0.26
N GLN A 183 1.78 3.02 0.14
CA GLN A 183 1.22 4.22 -0.48
C GLN A 183 1.70 5.38 0.39
N GLU A 184 2.33 6.37 -0.25
CA GLU A 184 2.96 7.51 0.42
C GLU A 184 1.92 8.50 0.99
N TYR A 185 0.97 8.04 1.81
CA TYR A 185 0.03 8.90 2.50
C TYR A 185 0.66 9.50 3.75
N VAL A 186 0.63 10.83 3.85
CA VAL A 186 1.00 11.57 5.06
C VAL A 186 -0.27 12.15 5.62
N ILE A 187 -0.76 11.58 6.71
CA ILE A 187 -1.91 12.14 7.43
C ILE A 187 -1.43 13.45 8.06
N VAL A 188 -1.95 14.57 7.55
CA VAL A 188 -1.60 15.90 8.03
C VAL A 188 -2.44 16.29 9.23
N GLY A 189 -3.70 15.89 9.25
CA GLY A 189 -4.61 16.16 10.35
C GLY A 189 -6.01 15.64 10.12
N PHE A 190 -6.85 15.89 11.12
CA PHE A 190 -8.26 15.57 11.12
C PHE A 190 -9.11 16.84 11.09
N ILE A 191 -10.34 16.70 10.60
CA ILE A 191 -11.42 17.69 10.74
C ILE A 191 -12.57 17.00 11.46
N ASP A 192 -13.11 17.64 12.49
CA ASP A 192 -14.30 17.18 13.20
C ASP A 192 -15.05 18.42 13.69
N ASP A 193 -16.38 18.41 13.69
CA ASP A 193 -17.17 19.55 14.20
C ASP A 193 -17.43 19.46 15.70
N ASP A 194 -17.11 18.32 16.31
CA ASP A 194 -17.19 18.15 17.75
C ASP A 194 -16.20 19.09 18.45
N PRO A 195 -16.68 20.05 19.27
CA PRO A 195 -15.82 20.99 19.98
C PRO A 195 -14.88 20.29 20.96
N ASP A 196 -15.29 19.14 21.53
CA ASP A 196 -14.48 18.40 22.50
C ASP A 196 -13.28 17.71 21.85
N LYS A 197 -13.33 17.50 20.53
CA LYS A 197 -12.24 16.89 19.75
C LYS A 197 -11.23 17.89 19.21
N GLN A 198 -11.50 19.20 19.30
CA GLN A 198 -10.57 20.21 18.79
C GLN A 198 -9.23 20.12 19.51
N ASP A 199 -8.14 20.32 18.75
CA ASP A 199 -6.76 20.26 19.24
C ASP A 199 -6.28 18.92 19.82
N MET A 200 -7.13 17.90 19.85
CA MET A 200 -6.74 16.55 20.21
C MET A 200 -5.79 15.94 19.17
N TYR A 201 -4.91 15.07 19.63
CA TYR A 201 -4.08 14.23 18.77
C TYR A 201 -4.70 12.84 18.68
N ILE A 202 -5.05 12.45 17.47
CA ILE A 202 -5.68 11.18 17.16
C ILE A 202 -4.74 10.40 16.28
N GLU A 203 -4.36 9.21 16.72
CA GLU A 203 -3.33 8.41 16.04
C GLU A 203 -2.10 9.28 15.73
N GLY A 204 -1.68 10.22 16.58
CA GLY A 204 -0.53 11.10 16.32
C GLY A 204 -0.68 12.12 15.17
N ALA A 205 -1.89 12.50 14.78
CA ALA A 205 -2.16 13.70 13.97
C ALA A 205 -3.23 14.56 14.66
N ARG A 206 -3.12 15.89 14.57
CA ARG A 206 -3.99 16.83 15.29
C ARG A 206 -5.32 17.03 14.57
N VAL A 207 -6.40 17.28 15.32
CA VAL A 207 -7.65 17.85 14.80
C VAL A 207 -7.41 19.34 14.55
N LEU A 208 -7.39 19.74 13.28
CA LEU A 208 -6.94 21.05 12.82
C LEU A 208 -8.05 22.11 12.77
N GLY A 209 -9.31 21.70 12.88
CA GLY A 209 -10.47 22.58 12.85
C GLY A 209 -11.76 21.84 12.50
N THR A 210 -12.76 22.64 12.13
CA THR A 210 -14.12 22.21 11.78
C THR A 210 -14.33 22.13 10.26
N ARG A 211 -15.52 21.71 9.81
CA ARG A 211 -15.85 21.66 8.36
C ARG A 211 -15.65 23.00 7.66
N ARG A 212 -15.84 24.11 8.37
CA ARG A 212 -15.67 25.47 7.85
C ARG A 212 -14.22 25.84 7.58
N ASP A 213 -13.28 25.14 8.21
CA ASP A 213 -11.85 25.38 8.07
C ASP A 213 -11.21 24.59 6.91
N ILE A 214 -11.95 23.67 6.28
CA ILE A 214 -11.42 22.74 5.27
C ILE A 214 -10.68 23.49 4.17
N THR A 215 -11.29 24.51 3.56
CA THR A 215 -10.67 25.27 2.47
C THR A 215 -9.33 25.89 2.88
N ARG A 216 -9.33 26.60 4.02
CA ARG A 216 -8.12 27.25 4.58
C ARG A 216 -7.03 26.22 4.89
N ILE A 217 -7.40 25.10 5.50
CA ILE A 217 -6.47 24.03 5.90
C ILE A 217 -5.88 23.35 4.66
N VAL A 218 -6.69 23.08 3.64
CA VAL A 218 -6.23 22.45 2.41
C VAL A 218 -5.18 23.31 1.70
N GLU A 219 -5.39 24.62 1.64
CA GLU A 219 -4.42 25.55 1.06
C GLU A 219 -3.15 25.67 1.91
N THR A 220 -3.31 25.94 3.21
CA THR A 220 -2.20 26.14 4.16
C THR A 220 -1.29 24.93 4.21
N TYR A 221 -1.89 23.75 4.30
CA TYR A 221 -1.18 22.50 4.47
C TYR A 221 -0.99 21.74 3.15
N ARG A 222 -1.33 22.32 1.99
CA ARG A 222 -1.16 21.69 0.67
C ARG A 222 -1.68 20.26 0.63
N ILE A 223 -2.95 20.08 0.97
CA ILE A 223 -3.59 18.76 1.02
C ILE A 223 -3.87 18.28 -0.42
N ASP A 224 -3.51 17.03 -0.71
CA ASP A 224 -3.68 16.40 -2.02
C ASP A 224 -4.93 15.51 -2.07
N LEU A 225 -5.36 15.00 -0.92
CA LEU A 225 -6.46 14.04 -0.78
C LEU A 225 -7.23 14.32 0.52
N ILE A 226 -8.54 14.45 0.41
CA ILE A 226 -9.48 14.49 1.52
C ILE A 226 -10.19 13.13 1.58
N ILE A 227 -10.23 12.51 2.75
CA ILE A 227 -10.97 11.26 2.96
C ILE A 227 -12.09 11.51 3.97
N ALA A 228 -13.34 11.40 3.53
CA ALA A 228 -14.51 11.43 4.40
C ALA A 228 -14.69 10.06 5.06
N ALA A 229 -14.44 10.00 6.37
CA ALA A 229 -14.54 8.80 7.20
C ALA A 229 -15.69 8.95 8.22
N MET A 230 -16.87 9.34 7.75
CA MET A 230 -18.04 9.65 8.57
C MET A 230 -19.20 8.72 8.18
N HIS A 231 -19.63 7.87 9.12
CA HIS A 231 -20.53 6.74 8.84
C HIS A 231 -21.91 6.97 9.46
N ASN A 232 -21.99 7.85 10.46
CA ASN A 232 -23.21 8.20 11.21
C ASN A 232 -23.51 9.71 11.13
N VAL A 233 -23.30 10.32 9.95
CA VAL A 233 -23.57 11.75 9.72
C VAL A 233 -24.87 11.91 8.94
N SER A 234 -25.66 12.93 9.25
CA SER A 234 -26.91 13.20 8.54
C SER A 234 -26.63 13.49 7.06
N SER A 235 -27.55 13.15 6.15
CA SER A 235 -27.37 13.46 4.72
C SER A 235 -27.18 14.95 4.47
N ALA A 236 -27.79 15.81 5.30
CA ALA A 236 -27.62 17.26 5.22
C ALA A 236 -26.18 17.67 5.56
N ASP A 237 -25.67 17.20 6.70
CA ASP A 237 -24.29 17.47 7.14
C ASP A 237 -23.25 16.91 6.17
N PHE A 238 -23.47 15.69 5.64
CA PHE A 238 -22.57 15.09 4.67
C PHE A 238 -22.49 15.94 3.40
N ARG A 239 -23.63 16.40 2.87
CA ARG A 239 -23.67 17.31 1.71
C ARG A 239 -22.93 18.62 1.97
N GLU A 240 -23.12 19.23 3.14
CA GLU A 240 -22.41 20.45 3.49
C GLU A 240 -20.89 20.24 3.55
N ILE A 241 -20.44 19.14 4.16
CA ILE A 241 -19.02 18.83 4.26
C ILE A 241 -18.41 18.57 2.88
N ILE A 242 -19.09 17.81 2.01
CA ILE A 242 -18.63 17.59 0.64
C ILE A 242 -18.59 18.91 -0.14
N ALA A 243 -19.60 19.77 0.02
CA ALA A 243 -19.61 21.10 -0.61
C ALA A 243 -18.43 21.97 -0.15
N GLU A 244 -18.01 21.90 1.11
CA GLU A 244 -16.77 22.57 1.58
C GLU A 244 -15.51 21.93 0.99
N CYS A 245 -15.47 20.61 0.81
CA CYS A 245 -14.34 19.92 0.20
C CYS A 245 -14.20 20.24 -1.30
N GLU A 246 -15.32 20.36 -2.03
CA GLU A 246 -15.38 20.67 -3.47
C GLU A 246 -14.90 22.08 -3.81
N LYS A 247 -14.88 23.01 -2.84
CA LYS A 247 -14.25 24.33 -3.00
C LYS A 247 -12.73 24.25 -3.14
N THR A 248 -12.14 23.08 -2.89
CA THR A 248 -10.70 22.87 -2.91
C THR A 248 -10.24 22.10 -4.15
N LYS A 249 -8.92 22.09 -4.40
CA LYS A 249 -8.31 21.31 -5.50
C LYS A 249 -7.95 19.87 -5.11
N ALA A 250 -8.22 19.47 -3.87
CA ALA A 250 -7.86 18.14 -3.38
C ALA A 250 -8.82 17.07 -3.92
N LEU A 251 -8.30 15.86 -4.17
CA LEU A 251 -9.14 14.71 -4.51
C LEU A 251 -10.01 14.35 -3.30
N ILE A 252 -11.27 13.97 -3.51
CA ILE A 252 -12.19 13.58 -2.43
C ILE A 252 -12.50 12.09 -2.54
N LYS A 253 -12.37 11.35 -1.45
CA LYS A 253 -12.73 9.93 -1.36
C LYS A 253 -13.55 9.66 -0.10
N VAL A 254 -14.36 8.61 -0.12
CA VAL A 254 -15.19 8.17 1.00
C VAL A 254 -14.79 6.77 1.44
N VAL A 255 -14.82 6.51 2.75
CA VAL A 255 -14.63 5.16 3.32
C VAL A 255 -15.95 4.37 3.20
N PRO A 256 -15.94 3.18 2.57
CA PRO A 256 -17.10 2.29 2.57
C PRO A 256 -17.44 1.81 3.99
N ASP A 257 -18.71 1.48 4.22
CA ASP A 257 -19.20 1.11 5.55
C ASP A 257 -18.46 -0.09 6.15
N VAL A 258 -18.28 -0.06 7.47
CA VAL A 258 -17.34 -0.91 8.22
C VAL A 258 -17.69 -2.40 8.10
N LEU A 259 -18.95 -2.75 7.82
CA LEU A 259 -19.38 -4.13 7.57
C LEU A 259 -18.77 -4.74 6.29
N ASP A 260 -18.64 -3.97 5.20
CA ASP A 260 -18.07 -4.48 3.94
C ASP A 260 -16.56 -4.69 4.05
N ALA A 261 -15.90 -3.89 4.88
CA ALA A 261 -14.45 -3.95 5.09
C ALA A 261 -14.01 -5.09 6.02
N VAL A 262 -14.92 -5.69 6.80
CA VAL A 262 -14.64 -6.81 7.71
C VAL A 262 -14.88 -8.18 7.04
N GLN A 263 -15.86 -8.27 6.13
CA GLN A 263 -16.18 -9.55 5.47
C GLN A 263 -15.19 -9.94 4.36
N ASN A 264 -14.57 -8.97 3.67
CA ASN A 264 -13.64 -9.25 2.59
C ASN A 264 -12.17 -9.32 3.05
N ARG A 265 -11.69 -10.54 3.33
CA ARG A 265 -10.27 -10.84 3.65
C ARG A 265 -9.29 -10.63 2.47
N ASN A 266 -9.76 -10.17 1.31
CA ASN A 266 -8.95 -9.93 0.12
C ASN A 266 -9.14 -8.49 -0.37
N HIS A 267 -8.05 -7.71 -0.38
CA HIS A 267 -7.78 -6.52 -1.21
C HIS A 267 -8.98 -5.65 -1.67
N ALA A 268 -10.01 -5.45 -0.87
CA ALA A 268 -11.13 -4.58 -1.23
C ALA A 268 -10.68 -3.11 -1.15
N VAL A 269 -11.10 -2.34 -2.15
CA VAL A 269 -10.83 -0.92 -2.33
C VAL A 269 -11.19 -0.15 -1.06
N LEU A 270 -10.19 0.36 -0.32
CA LEU A 270 -10.43 1.08 0.94
C LEU A 270 -11.14 2.43 0.76
N LEU A 271 -11.08 2.98 -0.46
CA LEU A 271 -11.46 4.36 -0.76
C LEU A 271 -12.17 4.39 -2.10
N ARG A 272 -13.41 4.88 -2.13
CA ARG A 272 -14.19 5.05 -3.36
C ARG A 272 -14.52 6.52 -3.62
N ASP A 273 -14.88 6.85 -4.85
CA ASP A 273 -15.42 8.17 -5.19
C ASP A 273 -16.78 8.39 -4.51
N VAL A 274 -17.11 9.65 -4.25
CA VAL A 274 -18.43 10.07 -3.75
C VAL A 274 -19.48 9.65 -4.77
N GLN A 275 -20.55 9.00 -4.33
CA GLN A 275 -21.66 8.58 -5.19
C GLN A 275 -22.94 9.34 -4.83
N ILE A 276 -23.92 9.33 -5.73
CA ILE A 276 -25.20 10.04 -5.56
C ILE A 276 -25.93 9.52 -4.31
N GLU A 277 -25.80 8.23 -4.02
CA GLU A 277 -26.41 7.56 -2.88
C GLU A 277 -25.89 8.09 -1.53
N ASP A 278 -24.65 8.59 -1.48
CA ASP A 278 -24.07 9.20 -0.28
C ASP A 278 -24.70 10.57 0.02
N LEU A 279 -25.08 11.30 -1.04
CA LEU A 279 -25.73 12.61 -0.93
C LEU A 279 -27.22 12.50 -0.60
N ILE A 280 -27.86 11.40 -1.01
CA ILE A 280 -29.24 11.06 -0.67
C ILE A 280 -29.31 10.51 0.77
N GLY A 281 -28.27 9.79 1.18
CA GLY A 281 -28.07 9.23 2.51
C GLY A 281 -28.86 7.94 2.71
N ARG A 282 -28.14 6.82 2.77
CA ARG A 282 -28.61 5.66 3.51
C ARG A 282 -28.20 5.85 4.96
N SER A 283 -29.13 6.29 5.80
CA SER A 283 -29.03 5.98 7.22
C SER A 283 -29.21 4.47 7.37
N VAL A 284 -28.12 3.71 7.46
CA VAL A 284 -28.19 2.41 8.12
C VAL A 284 -28.42 2.76 9.58
N ILE A 285 -29.69 2.76 10.00
CA ILE A 285 -30.05 2.98 11.39
C ILE A 285 -29.45 1.80 12.15
N SER A 286 -28.26 2.01 12.73
CA SER A 286 -27.70 1.07 13.69
C SER A 286 -28.70 0.90 14.81
N ARG A 287 -28.93 -0.35 15.20
CA ARG A 287 -29.86 -0.81 16.24
C ARG A 287 -29.96 0.20 17.38
N GLN A 288 -31.04 0.99 17.42
CA GLN A 288 -31.34 1.78 18.61
C GLN A 288 -31.63 0.78 19.73
N GLU A 289 -30.72 0.68 20.69
CA GLU A 289 -31.02 0.07 21.99
C GLU A 289 -32.13 0.91 22.61
N GLY A 290 -33.37 0.43 22.50
CA GLY A 290 -34.57 1.18 22.89
C GLY A 290 -35.76 1.06 21.92
N ILE A 291 -35.64 0.38 20.77
CA ILE A 291 -36.83 0.05 19.97
C ILE A 291 -37.72 -0.89 20.79
N ASP A 292 -38.94 -0.45 21.06
CA ASP A 292 -39.93 -1.25 21.76
C ASP A 292 -40.37 -2.43 20.88
N LEU A 293 -39.76 -3.59 21.13
CA LEU A 293 -40.08 -4.84 20.45
C LEU A 293 -41.45 -5.41 20.87
N SER A 294 -42.15 -4.78 21.83
CA SER A 294 -43.51 -5.17 22.23
C SER A 294 -44.52 -5.06 21.09
N LEU A 295 -44.27 -4.19 20.10
CA LEU A 295 -45.13 -4.00 18.93
C LEU A 295 -45.14 -5.23 18.01
N VAL A 296 -44.10 -6.06 18.06
CA VAL A 296 -43.90 -7.21 17.18
C VAL A 296 -44.06 -8.53 17.95
N SER A 297 -43.78 -8.51 19.26
CA SER A 297 -43.97 -9.66 20.15
C SER A 297 -45.42 -10.10 20.22
N ASN A 298 -45.67 -11.41 20.13
CA ASN A 298 -47.00 -12.03 20.14
C ASN A 298 -47.99 -11.48 19.07
N ARG A 299 -47.49 -10.89 17.98
CA ARG A 299 -48.30 -10.47 16.81
C ARG A 299 -48.10 -11.41 15.61
N ILE A 300 -49.03 -11.34 14.67
CA ILE A 300 -48.88 -11.97 13.35
C ILE A 300 -48.23 -10.93 12.43
N VAL A 301 -47.10 -11.26 11.82
CA VAL A 301 -46.27 -10.33 11.04
C VAL A 301 -46.10 -10.86 9.62
N LEU A 302 -46.43 -10.06 8.61
CA LEU A 302 -46.19 -10.36 7.20
C LEU A 302 -44.99 -9.57 6.70
N VAL A 303 -43.98 -10.26 6.16
CA VAL A 303 -42.82 -9.65 5.51
C VAL A 303 -42.98 -9.81 4.00
N THR A 304 -43.18 -8.69 3.30
CA THR A 304 -43.24 -8.65 1.83
C THR A 304 -41.85 -8.40 1.26
N GLY A 305 -41.47 -9.13 0.20
CA GLY A 305 -40.11 -9.08 -0.32
C GLY A 305 -39.12 -9.84 0.58
N ALA A 306 -39.58 -10.90 1.26
CA ALA A 306 -38.81 -11.61 2.28
C ALA A 306 -37.51 -12.26 1.77
N ALA A 307 -37.44 -12.65 0.49
CA ALA A 307 -36.22 -13.20 -0.12
C ALA A 307 -35.23 -12.11 -0.58
N GLY A 308 -35.60 -10.83 -0.49
CA GLY A 308 -34.72 -9.70 -0.77
C GLY A 308 -33.64 -9.49 0.30
N SER A 309 -32.62 -8.69 -0.02
CA SER A 309 -31.52 -8.38 0.91
C SER A 309 -32.00 -7.70 2.21
N ILE A 310 -33.05 -6.87 2.14
CA ILE A 310 -33.66 -6.22 3.31
C ILE A 310 -34.67 -7.15 3.99
N GLY A 311 -35.54 -7.80 3.21
CA GLY A 311 -36.59 -8.66 3.75
C GLY A 311 -36.05 -9.87 4.50
N SER A 312 -34.92 -10.43 4.05
CA SER A 312 -34.30 -11.59 4.70
C SER A 312 -33.73 -11.25 6.07
N GLU A 313 -33.16 -10.06 6.21
CA GLU A 313 -32.65 -9.58 7.50
C GLU A 313 -33.78 -9.18 8.44
N LEU A 314 -34.84 -8.53 7.95
CA LEU A 314 -36.04 -8.26 8.74
C LEU A 314 -36.71 -9.54 9.24
N SER A 315 -36.78 -10.57 8.40
CA SER A 315 -37.36 -11.86 8.76
C SER A 315 -36.61 -12.50 9.94
N ARG A 316 -35.26 -12.51 9.90
CA ARG A 316 -34.43 -13.01 11.01
C ARG A 316 -34.61 -12.19 12.28
N GLN A 317 -34.71 -10.87 12.17
CA GLN A 317 -34.88 -9.98 13.32
C GLN A 317 -36.24 -10.17 13.98
N VAL A 318 -37.32 -10.24 13.19
CA VAL A 318 -38.68 -10.50 13.70
C VAL A 318 -38.76 -11.88 14.36
N MET A 319 -38.08 -12.90 13.85
CA MET A 319 -38.05 -14.21 14.51
C MET A 319 -37.41 -14.18 15.91
N GLN A 320 -36.49 -13.26 16.17
CA GLN A 320 -35.85 -13.11 17.49
C GLN A 320 -36.77 -12.44 18.53
N THR A 321 -37.92 -11.88 18.13
CA THR A 321 -38.82 -11.13 19.03
C THR A 321 -40.02 -11.95 19.54
N ASN A 322 -39.99 -13.27 19.38
CA ASN A 322 -41.08 -14.19 19.76
C ASN A 322 -42.48 -13.76 19.23
N PRO A 323 -42.64 -13.60 17.90
CA PRO A 323 -43.93 -13.28 17.29
C PRO A 323 -44.89 -14.47 17.40
N LYS A 324 -46.21 -14.21 17.28
CA LYS A 324 -47.22 -15.26 17.25
C LYS A 324 -47.13 -16.09 15.97
N GLN A 325 -46.85 -15.42 14.84
CA GLN A 325 -46.67 -16.05 13.54
C GLN A 325 -45.93 -15.08 12.61
N VAL A 326 -45.02 -15.59 11.79
CA VAL A 326 -44.37 -14.82 10.71
C VAL A 326 -44.81 -15.41 9.38
N ILE A 327 -45.26 -14.56 8.46
CA ILE A 327 -45.62 -14.92 7.10
C ILE A 327 -44.60 -14.26 6.17
N LEU A 328 -43.93 -15.05 5.34
CA LEU A 328 -42.94 -14.56 4.38
C LEU A 328 -43.55 -14.59 2.99
N LEU A 329 -43.64 -13.43 2.34
CA LEU A 329 -44.19 -13.30 0.99
C LEU A 329 -43.14 -12.72 0.06
N ASP A 330 -42.82 -13.47 -0.99
CA ASP A 330 -41.93 -13.03 -2.06
C ASP A 330 -42.31 -13.72 -3.38
N ASN A 331 -41.86 -13.14 -4.49
CA ASN A 331 -41.94 -13.75 -5.82
C ASN A 331 -40.74 -14.69 -6.10
N ASN A 332 -39.67 -14.59 -5.32
CA ASN A 332 -38.51 -15.47 -5.41
C ASN A 332 -38.66 -16.69 -4.47
N GLU A 333 -39.18 -17.78 -5.04
CA GLU A 333 -39.39 -19.05 -4.33
C GLU A 333 -38.09 -19.64 -3.77
N SER A 334 -36.99 -19.65 -4.55
CA SER A 334 -35.71 -20.22 -4.10
C SER A 334 -35.15 -19.46 -2.89
N GLY A 335 -35.23 -18.12 -2.91
CA GLY A 335 -34.74 -17.32 -1.81
C GLY A 335 -35.59 -17.39 -0.53
N LEU A 336 -36.87 -17.78 -0.63
CA LEU A 336 -37.71 -18.10 0.54
C LEU A 336 -37.34 -19.44 1.17
N HIS A 337 -36.93 -20.43 0.36
CA HIS A 337 -36.49 -21.73 0.85
C HIS A 337 -35.14 -21.69 1.58
N ASP A 338 -34.25 -20.77 1.19
CA ASP A 338 -32.92 -20.59 1.79
C ASP A 338 -32.94 -19.81 3.13
N LEU A 339 -34.11 -19.30 3.53
CA LEU A 339 -34.32 -18.40 4.67
C LEU A 339 -34.79 -19.14 5.92
#